data_AF-A0A316N7X1-F1
#
_entry.id   AF-A0A316N7X1-F1
#
_cell.length_a   1.000
_cell.length_b   1.000
_cell.length_c   1.000
_cell.angle_alpha   90.00
_cell.angle_beta   90.00
_cell.angle_gamma   90.00
#
_symmetry.space_group_name_H-M   'P 1'
#
loop_
_entity.id
_entity.type
_entity.pdbx_description
1 polymer ?
#
loop_
_entity_poly.entity_id
_entity_poly.type
_entity_poly.pdbx_seq_one_letter_code
_entity_poly.pdbx_strand_id
1 'polypeptide(L)'
;MEVIPSRMLNGLYIWLDIAFLCFLFILLLIRKKYAALLFGLFGGILYFAVDYGGFYMLLHTRVVTGANPFWFLLWLSISYGFTNFVWIWLWLDRDKHIFEWSVIIVSGWFASALLSQNFGGGFGEISISRGTESYHGIMAAILFVGYAILCVYNMRVPKEQRAPLGWILAIGVLVQFAWEFVLLISGIRAQGIAPLIVNSLLETNLGLPYIYFIHKAVTKRRSEDLSRAVV
;
A
#
# COMPACT_ATOMS: atom_id res chain seq x y z
N MET A 1 3.11 9.86 23.11
CA MET A 1 4.27 10.28 22.29
C MET A 1 3.74 10.41 20.87
N GLU A 2 3.67 11.63 20.34
CA GLU A 2 3.21 11.85 18.97
C GLU A 2 4.28 11.30 18.02
N VAL A 3 3.92 10.32 17.21
CA VAL A 3 4.80 9.82 16.14
C VAL A 3 4.49 10.69 14.94
N ILE A 4 5.38 11.59 14.53
CA ILE A 4 5.19 12.41 13.33
C ILE A 4 5.83 11.65 12.15
N PRO A 5 5.06 11.01 11.26
CA PRO A 5 5.62 10.37 10.08
C PRO A 5 6.07 11.49 9.16
N SER A 6 7.38 11.64 9.01
CA SER A 6 7.98 12.55 8.05
C SER A 6 8.82 11.77 7.04
N ARG A 7 8.84 12.28 5.81
CA ARG A 7 9.70 11.79 4.74
C ARG A 7 10.41 12.96 4.07
N MET A 8 11.64 12.70 3.66
CA MET A 8 12.50 13.61 2.93
C MET A 8 13.10 12.86 1.75
N LEU A 9 12.86 13.37 0.55
CA LEU A 9 13.30 12.76 -0.69
C LEU A 9 13.62 13.85 -1.71
N ASN A 10 14.37 13.51 -2.75
CA ASN A 10 14.67 14.44 -3.83
C ASN A 10 13.80 14.15 -5.07
N GLY A 11 13.73 15.13 -5.98
CA GLY A 11 12.97 14.99 -7.22
C GLY A 11 13.34 13.79 -8.10
N LEU A 12 14.58 13.27 -8.03
CA LEU A 12 14.98 12.09 -8.82
C LEU A 12 14.22 10.84 -8.37
N TYR A 13 13.92 10.71 -7.07
CA TYR A 13 13.11 9.61 -6.54
C TYR A 13 11.77 9.51 -7.27
N ILE A 14 11.09 10.64 -7.48
CA ILE A 14 9.78 10.69 -8.14
C ILE A 14 9.88 10.17 -9.58
N TRP A 15 10.90 10.60 -10.33
CA TRP A 15 11.08 10.16 -11.72
C TRP A 15 11.41 8.68 -11.85
N LEU A 16 12.29 8.18 -10.98
CA LEU A 16 12.64 6.75 -10.94
C LEU A 16 11.42 5.90 -10.58
N ASP A 17 10.65 6.34 -9.59
CA ASP A 17 9.43 5.66 -9.18
C ASP A 17 8.36 5.69 -10.28
N ILE A 18 8.16 6.81 -10.98
CA ILE A 18 7.25 6.87 -12.14
C ILE A 18 7.67 5.87 -13.23
N ALA A 19 8.98 5.79 -13.53
CA ALA A 19 9.48 4.82 -14.50
C ALA A 19 9.19 3.38 -14.05
N PHE A 20 9.40 3.08 -12.76
CA PHE A 20 9.07 1.79 -12.17
C PHE A 20 7.56 1.48 -12.22
N LEU A 21 6.69 2.45 -11.90
CA LEU A 21 5.24 2.30 -11.97
C LEU A 21 4.77 2.01 -13.39
N CYS A 22 5.29 2.73 -14.39
CA CYS A 22 5.01 2.47 -15.81
C CYS A 22 5.44 1.05 -16.21
N PHE A 23 6.64 0.62 -15.79
CA PHE A 23 7.11 -0.74 -16.02
C PHE A 23 6.17 -1.79 -15.40
N LEU A 24 5.81 -1.63 -14.12
CA LEU A 24 4.91 -2.55 -13.42
C LEU A 24 3.52 -2.59 -14.09
N PHE A 25 2.99 -1.44 -14.46
CA PHE A 25 1.71 -1.31 -15.15
C PHE A 25 1.70 -2.07 -16.48
N ILE A 26 2.71 -1.87 -17.32
CA ILE A 26 2.87 -2.57 -18.60
C ILE A 26 3.03 -4.08 -18.37
N LEU A 27 3.81 -4.48 -17.37
CA LEU A 27 4.04 -5.88 -17.05
C LEU A 27 2.73 -6.58 -16.62
N LEU A 28 1.90 -5.93 -15.79
CA LEU A 28 0.59 -6.43 -15.42
C LEU A 28 -0.32 -6.62 -16.64
N LEU A 29 -0.32 -5.66 -17.58
CA LEU A 29 -1.07 -5.78 -18.83
C LEU A 29 -0.61 -6.97 -19.67
N ILE A 30 0.71 -7.13 -19.86
CA ILE A 30 1.29 -8.25 -20.62
C ILE A 30 0.92 -9.59 -19.97
N ARG A 31 0.91 -9.66 -18.64
CA ARG A 31 0.54 -10.85 -17.87
C ARG A 31 -0.97 -11.01 -17.66
N LYS A 32 -1.78 -10.15 -18.28
CA LYS A 32 -3.25 -10.11 -18.19
C LYS A 32 -3.78 -10.06 -16.76
N LYS A 33 -3.06 -9.34 -15.89
CA LYS A 33 -3.39 -9.11 -14.48
C LYS A 33 -4.31 -7.91 -14.32
N TYR A 34 -5.46 -7.96 -14.99
CA TYR A 34 -6.34 -6.82 -15.14
C TYR A 34 -7.11 -6.51 -13.86
N ALA A 35 -7.56 -7.53 -13.12
CA ALA A 35 -8.22 -7.30 -11.84
C ALA A 35 -7.24 -6.72 -10.81
N ALA A 36 -6.02 -7.24 -10.71
CA ALA A 36 -4.98 -6.65 -9.87
C ALA A 36 -4.65 -5.21 -10.28
N LEU A 37 -4.53 -4.94 -11.58
CA LEU A 37 -4.26 -3.59 -12.11
C LEU A 37 -5.39 -2.61 -11.75
N LEU A 38 -6.65 -2.97 -11.99
CA LEU A 38 -7.79 -2.13 -11.65
C LEU A 38 -7.89 -1.91 -10.14
N PHE A 39 -7.69 -2.96 -9.34
CA PHE A 39 -7.70 -2.87 -7.89
C PHE A 39 -6.57 -1.96 -7.37
N GLY A 40 -5.38 -2.04 -8.00
CA GLY A 40 -4.29 -1.10 -7.82
C GLY A 40 -4.69 0.35 -8.08
N LEU A 41 -5.29 0.63 -9.24
CA LEU A 41 -5.69 1.98 -9.61
C LEU A 41 -6.73 2.54 -8.63
N PHE A 42 -7.71 1.73 -8.23
CA PHE A 42 -8.68 2.12 -7.19
C PHE A 42 -8.01 2.36 -5.84
N GLY A 43 -7.01 1.56 -5.48
CA GLY A 43 -6.17 1.77 -4.30
C GLY A 43 -5.45 3.12 -4.33
N GLY A 44 -4.84 3.47 -5.46
CA GLY A 44 -4.19 4.77 -5.66
C GLY A 44 -5.17 5.94 -5.54
N ILE A 45 -6.36 5.83 -6.13
CA ILE A 45 -7.42 6.85 -6.01
C ILE A 45 -7.92 6.98 -4.57
N LEU A 46 -8.12 5.84 -3.88
CA LEU A 46 -8.53 5.83 -2.48
C LEU A 46 -7.49 6.51 -1.59
N TYR A 47 -6.21 6.20 -1.79
CA TYR A 47 -5.11 6.84 -1.06
C TYR A 47 -5.09 8.33 -1.33
N PHE A 48 -5.28 8.76 -2.57
CA PHE A 48 -5.31 10.18 -2.91
C PHE A 48 -6.50 10.91 -2.25
N ALA A 49 -7.68 10.30 -2.25
CA ALA A 49 -8.84 10.85 -1.56
C ALA A 49 -8.60 11.04 -0.06
N VAL A 50 -7.92 10.10 0.59
CA VAL A 50 -7.59 10.18 2.02
C VAL A 50 -6.44 11.17 2.27
N ASP A 51 -5.36 11.13 1.49
CA ASP A 51 -4.19 11.97 1.71
C ASP A 51 -4.43 13.43 1.33
N TYR A 52 -4.97 13.68 0.14
CA TYR A 52 -5.24 15.03 -0.34
C TYR A 52 -6.58 15.57 0.17
N GLY A 53 -7.65 14.79 0.06
CA GLY A 53 -8.98 15.20 0.52
C GLY A 53 -9.07 15.21 2.04
N GLY A 54 -8.75 14.10 2.70
CA GLY A 54 -8.81 13.97 4.15
C GLY A 54 -7.76 14.81 4.87
N PHE A 55 -6.49 14.42 4.78
CA PHE A 55 -5.45 15.00 5.63
C PHE A 55 -5.02 16.41 5.21
N TYR A 56 -4.94 16.70 3.91
CA TYR A 56 -4.50 18.02 3.44
C TYR A 56 -5.64 19.05 3.41
N MET A 57 -6.77 18.75 2.75
CA MET A 57 -7.87 19.70 2.59
C MET A 57 -8.78 19.82 3.83
N LEU A 58 -9.23 18.71 4.42
CA LEU A 58 -10.23 18.75 5.49
C LEU A 58 -9.63 18.94 6.88
N LEU A 59 -8.54 18.21 7.17
CA LEU A 59 -7.95 18.18 8.51
C LEU A 59 -6.75 19.12 8.67
N HIS A 60 -6.16 19.59 7.57
CA HIS A 60 -4.96 20.43 7.56
C HIS A 60 -3.77 19.84 8.37
N THR A 61 -3.71 18.52 8.51
CA THR A 61 -2.65 17.82 9.26
C THR A 61 -1.49 17.39 8.38
N ARG A 62 -1.64 17.48 7.04
CA ARG A 62 -0.61 17.13 6.07
C ARG A 62 0.11 18.38 5.56
N VAL A 63 1.44 18.39 5.67
CA VAL A 63 2.28 19.49 5.17
C VAL A 63 3.24 18.93 4.11
N VAL A 64 3.36 19.65 2.99
CA VAL A 64 4.29 19.34 1.88
C VAL A 64 5.11 20.60 1.60
N THR A 65 6.43 20.46 1.55
CA THR A 65 7.37 21.55 1.22
C THR A 65 8.27 21.14 0.06
N GLY A 66 8.63 22.09 -0.81
CA GLY A 66 9.52 21.83 -1.96
C GLY A 66 8.83 21.28 -3.21
N ALA A 67 7.51 21.05 -3.17
CA ALA A 67 6.70 20.65 -4.33
C ALA A 67 5.26 21.18 -4.23
N ASN A 68 4.54 21.17 -5.35
CA ASN A 68 3.11 21.44 -5.34
C ASN A 68 2.36 20.29 -4.62
N PRO A 69 1.59 20.56 -3.54
CA PRO A 69 0.97 19.52 -2.73
C PRO A 69 0.01 18.61 -3.49
N PHE A 70 -0.76 19.15 -4.45
CA PHE A 70 -1.70 18.35 -5.24
C PHE A 70 -0.97 17.28 -6.04
N TRP A 71 0.01 17.69 -6.87
CA TRP A 71 0.74 16.77 -7.73
C TRP A 71 1.60 15.79 -6.95
N PHE A 72 2.22 16.27 -5.88
CA PHE A 72 3.05 15.43 -5.02
C PHE A 72 2.21 14.36 -4.30
N LEU A 73 1.07 14.72 -3.71
CA LEU A 73 0.22 13.76 -3.01
C LEU A 73 -0.47 12.80 -3.98
N LEU A 74 -0.80 13.25 -5.20
CA LEU A 74 -1.30 12.37 -6.26
C LEU A 74 -0.27 11.31 -6.63
N TRP A 75 0.95 11.72 -6.94
CA TRP A 75 2.02 10.77 -7.25
C TRP A 75 2.28 9.83 -6.07
N LEU A 76 2.41 10.35 -4.84
CA LEU A 76 2.70 9.53 -3.67
C LEU A 76 1.61 8.47 -3.42
N SER A 77 0.36 8.88 -3.60
CA SER A 77 -0.82 8.01 -3.45
C SER A 77 -0.87 6.96 -4.54
N ILE A 78 -0.57 7.32 -5.80
CA ILE A 78 -0.47 6.36 -6.89
C ILE A 78 0.70 5.42 -6.62
N SER A 79 1.88 5.90 -6.24
CA SER A 79 3.06 5.06 -6.02
C SER A 79 2.79 3.93 -5.03
N TYR A 80 2.56 4.25 -3.76
CA TYR A 80 2.32 3.23 -2.74
C TYR A 80 0.92 2.64 -2.80
N GLY A 81 -0.11 3.43 -3.12
CA GLY A 81 -1.48 2.93 -3.21
C GLY A 81 -1.67 1.95 -4.36
N PHE A 82 -1.12 2.22 -5.55
CA PHE A 82 -1.14 1.27 -6.67
C PHE A 82 -0.35 0.01 -6.35
N THR A 83 0.93 0.17 -6.01
CA THR A 83 1.84 -0.97 -5.82
C THR A 83 1.39 -1.87 -4.66
N ASN A 84 0.97 -1.30 -3.53
CA ASN A 84 0.47 -2.08 -2.41
C ASN A 84 -0.82 -2.83 -2.77
N PHE A 85 -1.79 -2.19 -3.42
CA PHE A 85 -3.06 -2.86 -3.74
C PHE A 85 -2.91 -3.93 -4.81
N VAL A 86 -2.07 -3.69 -5.83
CA VAL A 86 -1.67 -4.74 -6.78
C VAL A 86 -1.08 -5.93 -6.04
N TRP A 87 -0.13 -5.68 -5.13
CA TRP A 87 0.56 -6.74 -4.43
C TRP A 87 -0.37 -7.52 -3.49
N ILE A 88 -1.19 -6.83 -2.72
CA ILE A 88 -2.24 -7.42 -1.86
C ILE A 88 -3.15 -8.32 -2.70
N TRP A 89 -3.64 -7.84 -3.83
CA TRP A 89 -4.54 -8.59 -4.70
C TRP A 89 -3.89 -9.89 -5.18
N LEU A 90 -2.65 -9.82 -5.70
CA LEU A 90 -1.91 -10.99 -6.18
C LEU A 90 -1.66 -12.02 -5.06
N TRP A 91 -1.42 -11.56 -3.83
CA TRP A 91 -1.27 -12.44 -2.66
C TRP A 91 -2.59 -13.11 -2.28
N LEU A 92 -3.70 -12.38 -2.32
CA LEU A 92 -5.04 -12.92 -2.05
C LEU A 92 -5.45 -13.94 -3.11
N ASP A 93 -5.09 -13.69 -4.37
CA ASP A 93 -5.24 -14.63 -5.50
C ASP A 93 -4.34 -15.87 -5.40
N ARG A 94 -3.36 -15.86 -4.50
CA ARG A 94 -2.29 -16.87 -4.43
C ARG A 94 -1.65 -17.08 -5.80
N ASP A 95 -1.30 -15.97 -6.47
CA ASP A 95 -0.74 -16.01 -7.81
C ASP A 95 0.48 -16.95 -7.89
N LYS A 96 0.58 -17.70 -8.98
CA LYS A 96 1.68 -18.67 -9.18
C LYS A 96 3.07 -18.03 -9.23
N HIS A 97 3.15 -16.72 -9.54
CA HIS A 97 4.40 -15.96 -9.59
C HIS A 97 4.50 -14.95 -8.44
N ILE A 98 3.83 -15.21 -7.31
CA ILE A 98 3.76 -14.24 -6.21
C ILE A 98 5.14 -13.84 -5.69
N PHE A 99 6.12 -14.74 -5.76
CA PHE A 99 7.49 -14.44 -5.35
C PHE A 99 8.15 -13.45 -6.31
N GLU A 100 8.05 -13.67 -7.62
CA GLU A 100 8.60 -12.79 -8.64
C GLU A 100 7.96 -11.40 -8.58
N TRP A 101 6.63 -11.33 -8.38
CA TRP A 101 5.95 -10.05 -8.16
C TRP A 101 6.46 -9.33 -6.92
N SER A 102 6.63 -10.06 -5.81
CA SER A 102 7.18 -9.51 -4.57
C SER A 102 8.59 -8.96 -4.77
N VAL A 103 9.46 -9.72 -5.43
CA VAL A 103 10.84 -9.30 -5.73
C VAL A 103 10.85 -8.07 -6.62
N ILE A 104 10.06 -8.04 -7.69
CA ILE A 104 9.99 -6.88 -8.60
C ILE A 104 9.53 -5.62 -7.86
N ILE A 105 8.49 -5.74 -7.02
CA ILE A 105 7.95 -4.58 -6.29
C ILE A 105 8.93 -4.05 -5.25
N VAL A 106 9.44 -4.93 -4.39
CA VAL A 106 10.35 -4.52 -3.32
C VAL A 106 11.68 -4.03 -3.88
N SER A 107 12.23 -4.69 -4.90
CA SER A 107 13.45 -4.22 -5.55
C SER A 107 13.26 -2.93 -6.32
N GLY A 108 12.09 -2.68 -6.92
CA GLY A 108 11.73 -1.41 -7.56
C GLY A 108 11.71 -0.24 -6.57
N TRP A 109 11.08 -0.41 -5.42
CA TRP A 109 11.12 0.58 -4.34
C TRP A 109 12.54 0.82 -3.85
N PHE A 110 13.28 -0.27 -3.62
CA PHE A 110 14.66 -0.19 -3.11
C PHE A 110 15.60 0.48 -4.10
N ALA A 111 15.48 0.16 -5.39
CA ALA A 111 16.23 0.79 -6.46
C ALA A 111 15.92 2.28 -6.56
N SER A 112 14.64 2.66 -6.55
CA SER A 112 14.22 4.07 -6.58
C SER A 112 14.81 4.86 -5.41
N ALA A 113 14.76 4.28 -4.21
CA ALA A 113 15.32 4.88 -3.01
C ALA A 113 16.85 5.08 -3.10
N LEU A 114 17.60 4.01 -3.34
CA LEU A 114 19.07 4.07 -3.33
C LEU A 114 19.64 4.84 -4.52
N LEU A 115 19.08 4.68 -5.72
CA LEU A 115 19.53 5.45 -6.89
C LEU A 115 19.29 6.94 -6.67
N SER A 116 18.14 7.33 -6.11
CA SER A 116 17.86 8.73 -5.81
C SER A 116 18.86 9.33 -4.81
N GLN A 117 19.32 8.58 -3.82
CA GLN A 117 20.31 9.07 -2.85
C GLN A 117 21.70 9.23 -3.45
N ASN A 118 22.11 8.29 -4.30
CA ASN A 118 23.45 8.29 -4.87
C ASN A 118 23.58 9.28 -6.04
N PHE A 119 22.50 9.52 -6.79
CA PHE A 119 22.54 10.31 -8.03
C PHE A 119 21.63 11.55 -8.02
N GLY A 120 20.92 11.81 -6.92
CA GLY A 120 19.92 12.87 -6.83
C GLY A 120 20.43 14.23 -6.32
N GLY A 121 21.74 14.42 -6.14
CA GLY A 121 22.30 15.63 -5.54
C GLY A 121 21.98 16.96 -6.28
N GLY A 122 21.61 16.89 -7.56
CA GLY A 122 21.17 18.06 -8.34
C GLY A 122 19.66 18.32 -8.33
N PHE A 123 18.87 17.49 -7.63
CA PHE A 123 17.42 17.61 -7.59
C PHE A 123 16.97 18.32 -6.30
N GLY A 124 15.88 19.09 -6.41
CA GLY A 124 15.28 19.75 -5.25
C GLY A 124 14.80 18.77 -4.19
N GLU A 125 14.98 19.15 -2.93
CA GLU A 125 14.48 18.41 -1.78
C GLU A 125 12.99 18.66 -1.58
N ILE A 126 12.27 17.58 -1.26
CA ILE A 126 10.83 17.58 -1.00
C ILE A 126 10.63 16.91 0.35
N SER A 127 9.88 17.57 1.23
CA SER A 127 9.53 17.03 2.53
C SER A 127 8.02 16.93 2.69
N ILE A 128 7.59 15.88 3.40
CA ILE A 128 6.20 15.66 3.77
C ILE A 128 6.13 15.22 5.22
N SER A 129 5.19 15.78 5.97
CA SER A 129 4.92 15.39 7.35
C SER A 129 3.42 15.31 7.61
N ARG A 130 3.03 14.56 8.64
CA ARG A 130 1.64 14.47 9.10
C ARG A 130 1.56 14.48 10.63
N GLY A 131 0.73 15.34 11.20
CA GLY A 131 0.36 15.27 12.62
C GLY A 131 -0.51 14.05 12.92
N THR A 132 -0.30 13.37 14.05
CA THR A 132 -0.95 12.07 14.36
C THR A 132 -2.01 12.11 15.44
N GLU A 133 -2.48 13.30 15.81
CA GLU A 133 -3.45 13.46 16.88
C GLU A 133 -4.80 12.77 16.54
N SER A 134 -5.18 11.81 17.39
CA SER A 134 -6.47 11.11 17.55
C SER A 134 -6.92 10.02 16.56
N TYR A 135 -6.42 9.94 15.33
CA TYR A 135 -6.99 9.00 14.33
C TYR A 135 -6.63 7.51 14.55
N HIS A 136 -5.53 7.21 15.25
CA HIS A 136 -5.09 5.83 15.51
C HIS A 136 -6.14 5.01 16.30
N GLY A 137 -6.90 5.65 17.19
CA GLY A 137 -7.99 4.99 17.91
C GLY A 137 -9.11 4.51 16.98
N ILE A 138 -9.48 5.34 16.00
CA ILE A 138 -10.48 4.99 14.98
C ILE A 138 -9.96 3.83 14.11
N MET A 139 -8.70 3.89 13.69
CA MET A 139 -8.08 2.80 12.93
C MET A 139 -8.08 1.47 13.69
N ALA A 140 -7.76 1.50 14.99
CA ALA A 140 -7.76 0.30 15.83
C ALA A 140 -9.17 -0.31 15.94
N ALA A 141 -10.21 0.54 16.06
CA ALA A 141 -11.59 0.08 16.07
C ALA A 141 -11.97 -0.59 14.73
N ILE A 142 -11.63 0.02 13.59
CA ILE A 142 -11.90 -0.54 12.26
C ILE A 142 -11.17 -1.87 12.08
N LEU A 143 -9.87 -1.93 12.43
CA LEU A 143 -9.09 -3.17 12.41
C LEU A 143 -9.78 -4.28 13.22
N PHE A 144 -10.15 -3.98 14.47
CA PHE A 144 -10.80 -4.94 15.35
C PHE A 144 -12.12 -5.43 14.77
N VAL A 145 -12.97 -4.53 14.27
CA VAL A 145 -14.26 -4.89 13.65
C VAL A 145 -14.05 -5.82 12.45
N GLY A 146 -13.13 -5.47 11.54
CA GLY A 146 -12.84 -6.28 10.36
C GLY A 146 -12.41 -7.71 10.72
N TYR A 147 -11.46 -7.85 11.64
CA TYR A 147 -10.99 -9.16 12.08
C TYR A 147 -12.02 -9.91 12.94
N ALA A 148 -12.79 -9.22 13.77
CA ALA A 148 -13.87 -9.82 14.56
C ALA A 148 -14.91 -10.47 13.65
N ILE A 149 -15.29 -9.80 12.54
CA ILE A 149 -16.21 -10.37 11.54
C ILE A 149 -15.64 -11.67 10.96
N LEU A 150 -14.37 -11.70 10.54
CA LEU A 150 -13.73 -12.92 10.01
C LEU A 150 -13.61 -14.03 11.05
N CYS A 151 -13.25 -13.70 12.29
CA CYS A 151 -13.15 -14.66 13.38
C CYS A 151 -14.52 -15.30 13.69
N VAL A 152 -15.57 -14.48 13.84
CA VAL A 152 -16.93 -14.96 14.08
C VAL A 152 -17.43 -15.80 12.90
N TYR A 153 -17.15 -15.38 11.66
CA TYR A 153 -17.46 -16.19 10.47
C TYR A 153 -16.77 -17.56 10.53
N ASN A 154 -15.47 -17.61 10.82
CA ASN A 154 -14.70 -18.86 10.90
C ASN A 154 -15.18 -19.81 12.00
N MET A 155 -15.68 -19.28 13.12
CA MET A 155 -16.27 -20.08 14.20
C MET A 155 -17.61 -20.72 13.82
N ARG A 156 -18.31 -20.17 12.81
CA ARG A 156 -19.63 -20.63 12.36
C ARG A 156 -19.61 -21.58 11.17
N VAL A 157 -18.45 -21.75 10.51
CA VAL A 157 -18.33 -22.57 9.29
C VAL A 157 -17.35 -23.74 9.47
N PRO A 158 -17.53 -24.83 8.70
CA PRO A 158 -16.55 -25.93 8.62
C PRO A 158 -15.17 -25.43 8.21
N LYS A 159 -14.12 -26.19 8.58
CA LYS A 159 -12.72 -25.76 8.44
C LYS A 159 -12.34 -25.38 7.01
N GLU A 160 -12.93 -26.05 6.03
CA GLU A 160 -12.69 -25.91 4.59
C GLU A 160 -13.22 -24.59 4.04
N GLN A 161 -14.21 -23.99 4.69
CA GLN A 161 -14.85 -22.74 4.28
C GLN A 161 -14.33 -21.51 5.02
N ARG A 162 -13.39 -21.71 5.97
CA ARG A 162 -12.82 -20.65 6.79
C ARG A 162 -11.97 -19.71 5.94
N ALA A 163 -12.07 -18.43 6.25
CA ALA A 163 -11.13 -17.43 5.77
C ALA A 163 -9.72 -17.73 6.33
N PRO A 164 -8.67 -17.66 5.50
CA PRO A 164 -7.30 -17.96 5.92
C PRO A 164 -6.70 -16.79 6.72
N LEU A 165 -7.12 -16.63 7.99
CA LEU A 165 -6.76 -15.49 8.85
C LEU A 165 -5.24 -15.22 8.91
N GLY A 166 -4.43 -16.27 9.07
CA GLY A 166 -2.97 -16.12 9.12
C GLY A 166 -2.39 -15.58 7.82
N TRP A 167 -2.96 -15.95 6.66
CA TRP A 167 -2.55 -15.42 5.36
C TRP A 167 -2.93 -13.95 5.21
N ILE A 168 -4.17 -13.61 5.58
CA ILE A 168 -4.68 -12.23 5.51
C ILE A 168 -3.84 -11.29 6.39
N LEU A 169 -3.54 -11.70 7.64
CA LEU A 169 -2.64 -10.97 8.55
C LEU A 169 -1.23 -10.85 7.98
N ALA A 170 -0.66 -11.94 7.47
CA ALA A 170 0.68 -11.92 6.91
C ALA A 170 0.80 -10.93 5.75
N ILE A 171 -0.18 -10.89 4.84
CA ILE A 171 -0.19 -9.93 3.73
C ILE A 171 -0.13 -8.50 4.25
N GLY A 172 -1.02 -8.15 5.18
CA GLY A 172 -1.06 -6.77 5.67
C GLY A 172 0.21 -6.35 6.41
N VAL A 173 0.79 -7.25 7.20
CA VAL A 173 2.08 -7.01 7.86
C VAL A 173 3.20 -6.86 6.83
N LEU A 174 3.32 -7.81 5.90
CA LEU A 174 4.42 -7.87 4.94
C LEU A 174 4.41 -6.68 3.98
N VAL A 175 3.25 -6.35 3.42
CA VAL A 175 3.13 -5.25 2.45
C VAL A 175 3.55 -3.94 3.09
N GLN A 176 3.00 -3.62 4.26
CA GLN A 176 3.37 -2.40 4.96
C GLN A 176 4.83 -2.42 5.42
N PHE A 177 5.26 -3.52 6.02
CA PHE A 177 6.62 -3.65 6.52
C PHE A 177 7.63 -3.43 5.40
N ALA A 178 7.42 -4.02 4.22
CA ALA A 178 8.39 -3.96 3.13
C ALA A 178 8.65 -2.53 2.66
N TRP A 179 7.62 -1.73 2.36
CA TRP A 179 7.85 -0.37 1.88
C TRP A 179 8.35 0.55 2.99
N GLU A 180 7.83 0.41 4.21
CA GLU A 180 8.30 1.17 5.37
C GLU A 180 9.76 0.85 5.71
N PHE A 181 10.16 -0.42 5.58
CA PHE A 181 11.53 -0.86 5.80
C PHE A 181 12.48 -0.30 4.74
N VAL A 182 12.09 -0.34 3.46
CA VAL A 182 12.87 0.27 2.37
C VAL A 182 13.09 1.77 2.63
N LEU A 183 12.04 2.49 3.02
CA LEU A 183 12.18 3.91 3.36
C LEU A 183 13.08 4.13 4.58
N LEU A 184 13.02 3.25 5.58
CA LEU A 184 13.80 3.36 6.81
C LEU A 184 15.30 3.17 6.55
N ILE A 185 15.67 2.07 5.89
CA ILE A 185 17.07 1.74 5.63
C ILE A 185 17.72 2.66 4.61
N SER A 186 16.91 3.31 3.78
CA SER A 186 17.35 4.33 2.85
C SER A 186 17.35 5.72 3.50
N GLY A 187 16.90 5.90 4.75
CA GLY A 187 16.92 7.21 5.41
C GLY A 187 15.92 8.23 4.84
N ILE A 188 15.01 7.81 3.94
CA ILE A 188 13.96 8.68 3.40
C ILE A 188 12.91 9.01 4.45
N ARG A 189 12.65 8.10 5.40
CA ARG A 189 11.74 8.38 6.54
C ARG A 189 12.51 8.65 7.82
N ALA A 190 11.83 9.29 8.77
CA ALA A 190 12.33 9.46 10.13
C ALA A 190 12.77 8.13 10.77
N GLN A 191 13.87 8.21 11.51
CA GLN A 191 14.46 7.09 12.25
C GLN A 191 13.54 6.67 13.40
N GLY A 192 13.45 5.37 13.64
CA GLY A 192 12.65 4.78 14.72
C GLY A 192 11.87 3.55 14.30
N ILE A 193 11.88 2.53 15.17
CA ILE A 193 11.26 1.23 14.91
C ILE A 193 9.76 1.25 15.26
N ALA A 194 9.33 2.09 16.19
CA ALA A 194 7.91 2.17 16.60
C ALA A 194 6.95 2.46 15.43
N PRO A 195 7.18 3.49 14.57
CA PRO A 195 6.33 3.68 13.40
C PRO A 195 6.35 2.49 12.43
N LEU A 196 7.49 1.78 12.29
CA LEU A 196 7.54 0.58 11.45
C LEU A 196 6.61 -0.51 12.01
N ILE A 197 6.70 -0.81 13.31
CA ILE A 197 5.88 -1.84 13.95
C ILE A 197 4.40 -1.45 13.95
N VAL A 198 4.07 -0.25 14.42
CA VAL A 198 2.67 0.20 14.55
C VAL A 198 2.02 0.24 13.19
N ASN A 199 2.67 0.83 12.19
CA ASN A 199 2.08 0.89 10.86
C ASN A 199 1.94 -0.51 10.27
N SER A 200 2.93 -1.40 10.41
CA SER A 200 2.84 -2.78 9.91
C SER A 200 1.70 -3.58 10.53
N LEU A 201 1.44 -3.41 11.83
CA LEU A 201 0.34 -4.10 12.49
C LEU A 201 -1.02 -3.43 12.28
N LEU A 202 -1.05 -2.12 12.04
CA LEU A 202 -2.29 -1.34 11.99
C LEU A 202 -2.67 -0.91 10.58
N GLU A 203 -1.85 -0.11 9.88
CA GLU A 203 -2.27 0.65 8.69
C GLU A 203 -2.77 -0.23 7.54
N THR A 204 -1.93 -1.08 6.96
CA THR A 204 -2.40 -1.94 5.84
C THR A 204 -3.36 -3.02 6.36
N ASN A 205 -3.07 -3.61 7.53
CA ASN A 205 -3.92 -4.65 8.14
C ASN A 205 -5.35 -4.18 8.43
N LEU A 206 -5.57 -2.89 8.68
CA LEU A 206 -6.88 -2.27 8.87
C LEU A 206 -7.82 -2.60 7.71
N GLY A 207 -7.31 -2.56 6.47
CA GLY A 207 -8.10 -2.75 5.26
C GLY A 207 -8.26 -4.21 4.86
N LEU A 208 -7.34 -5.09 5.26
CA LEU A 208 -7.22 -6.45 4.74
C LEU A 208 -8.48 -7.30 4.89
N PRO A 209 -9.19 -7.32 6.04
CA PRO A 209 -10.43 -8.07 6.17
C PRO A 209 -11.50 -7.65 5.15
N TYR A 210 -11.64 -6.35 4.92
CA TYR A 210 -12.61 -5.79 3.98
C TYR A 210 -12.21 -6.08 2.53
N ILE A 211 -10.92 -5.93 2.22
CA ILE A 211 -10.36 -6.26 0.91
C ILE A 211 -10.55 -7.75 0.62
N TYR A 212 -10.37 -8.64 1.59
CA TYR A 212 -10.63 -10.07 1.42
C TYR A 212 -12.08 -10.36 1.01
N PHE A 213 -13.06 -9.68 1.61
CA PHE A 213 -14.46 -9.82 1.20
C PHE A 213 -14.71 -9.31 -0.21
N ILE A 214 -14.14 -8.15 -0.57
CA ILE A 214 -14.22 -7.60 -1.94
C ILE A 214 -13.60 -8.58 -2.93
N HIS A 215 -12.40 -9.07 -2.63
CA HIS A 215 -11.67 -10.05 -3.43
C HIS A 215 -12.50 -11.30 -3.68
N LYS A 216 -13.05 -11.92 -2.63
CA LYS A 216 -13.92 -13.10 -2.75
C LYS A 216 -15.17 -12.82 -3.59
N ALA A 217 -15.77 -11.63 -3.45
CA ALA A 217 -16.97 -11.26 -4.20
C ALA A 217 -16.68 -11.06 -5.70
N VAL A 218 -15.53 -10.47 -6.03
CA VAL A 218 -15.08 -10.25 -7.41
C VAL A 218 -14.65 -11.57 -8.06
N THR A 219 -13.76 -12.33 -7.41
CA THR A 219 -13.19 -13.57 -7.95
C THR A 219 -14.22 -14.68 -8.14
N LYS A 220 -15.31 -14.66 -7.35
CA LYS A 220 -16.47 -15.55 -7.58
C LYS A 220 -17.12 -15.33 -8.96
N ARG A 221 -17.00 -14.13 -9.53
CA ARG A 221 -17.68 -13.73 -10.78
C ARG A 221 -16.73 -13.56 -11.95
N ARG A 222 -15.49 -13.16 -11.68
CA ARG A 222 -14.51 -12.76 -12.67
C ARG A 222 -13.16 -13.40 -12.37
N SER A 223 -12.51 -13.92 -13.41
CA SER A 223 -11.10 -14.29 -13.34
C SER A 223 -10.20 -13.05 -13.41
N GLU A 224 -8.90 -13.26 -13.22
CA GLU A 224 -7.89 -12.20 -13.19
C GLU A 224 -7.79 -11.40 -14.51
N ASP A 225 -8.13 -12.01 -15.65
CA ASP A 225 -8.25 -11.37 -16.96
C ASP A 225 -9.64 -10.74 -17.22
N LEU A 226 -10.48 -10.64 -16.18
CA LEU A 226 -11.86 -10.12 -16.19
C LEU A 226 -12.86 -10.91 -17.04
N SER A 227 -12.47 -12.07 -17.57
CA SER A 227 -13.44 -13.00 -18.15
C SER A 227 -14.35 -13.59 -17.06
N ARG A 228 -15.47 -14.21 -17.44
CA ARG A 228 -16.39 -14.80 -16.45
C ARG A 228 -15.69 -15.98 -15.78
N ALA A 229 -15.77 -16.05 -14.45
CA ALA A 229 -15.25 -17.20 -13.72
C ALA A 229 -15.98 -18.47 -14.18
N VAL A 230 -15.21 -19.48 -14.58
CA VAL A 230 -15.72 -20.83 -14.82
C VAL A 230 -15.87 -21.46 -13.44
N VAL A 231 -17.11 -21.62 -12.99
CA VAL A 231 -17.47 -22.24 -11.71
C VAL A 231 -17.41 -23.74 -11.83
#